data_AF-A0A4R2FKL6-F1
#
_entry.id   AF-A0A4R2FKL6-F1
#
_cell.length_a   1.000
_cell.length_b   1.000
_cell.length_c   1.000
_cell.angle_alpha   90.00
_cell.angle_beta   90.00
_cell.angle_gamma   90.00
#
_symmetry.space_group_name_H-M   'P 1'
#
loop_
_entity.id
_entity.type
_entity.pdbx_description
1 polymer ?
#
loop_
_entity_poly.entity_id
_entity_poly.type
_entity_poly.pdbx_seq_one_letter_code
_entity_poly.pdbx_strand_id
1 'polypeptide(L)'
;MKKILILTLLFLVSGKTLADCSFESKKDNYKPEVAASLAERAFKENNVYFIAVAEGIGPSRPGFDIPFTSCVFKNTKWEMLWVGADSQYCVNHEALRAQAKSYAQNFNKTMVQLASMQLSEMCPELRTH
;
A
#
# COMPACT_ATOMS: atom_id res chain seq x y z
N MET A 1 22.79 22.92 30.28
CA MET A 1 21.33 22.79 30.06
C MET A 1 20.80 23.60 28.86
N LYS A 2 21.08 24.91 28.72
CA LYS A 2 20.65 25.71 27.55
C LYS A 2 21.08 25.14 26.18
N LYS A 3 22.32 24.65 26.04
CA LYS A 3 22.84 24.08 24.78
C LYS A 3 22.12 22.80 24.34
N ILE A 4 21.68 21.97 25.29
CA ILE A 4 20.94 20.72 25.03
C ILE A 4 19.52 21.04 24.58
N LEU A 5 18.89 22.04 25.20
CA LEU A 5 17.53 22.52 24.87
C LEU A 5 17.46 23.14 23.46
N ILE A 6 18.52 23.85 23.05
CA ILE A 6 18.62 24.43 21.70
C ILE A 6 18.80 23.31 20.65
N LEU A 7 19.62 22.29 20.96
CA LEU A 7 19.83 21.15 20.07
C LEU A 7 18.53 20.36 19.86
N THR A 8 17.78 20.07 20.92
CA THR A 8 16.50 19.35 20.81
C THR A 8 15.44 20.15 20.05
N LEU A 9 15.38 21.48 20.22
CA LEU A 9 14.48 22.33 19.42
C LEU A 9 14.83 22.30 17.92
N LEU A 10 16.13 22.36 17.57
CA LEU A 10 16.58 22.29 16.17
C LEU A 10 16.21 20.96 15.49
N PHE A 11 16.32 19.83 16.21
CA PHE A 11 15.91 18.52 15.68
C PHE A 11 14.39 18.41 15.46
N LEU A 12 13.58 18.94 16.38
CA LEU A 12 12.10 18.87 16.28
C LEU A 12 11.52 19.72 15.15
N VAL A 13 12.13 20.87 14.84
CA VAL A 13 11.67 21.73 13.73
C VAL A 13 12.07 21.15 12.37
N SER A 14 13.22 20.48 12.29
CA SER A 14 13.74 19.89 11.05
C SER A 14 12.94 18.66 10.58
N GLY A 15 12.37 17.88 11.50
CA GLY A 15 11.58 16.69 11.15
C GLY A 15 10.28 17.01 10.40
N LYS A 16 9.66 18.16 10.66
CA LYS A 16 8.41 18.57 9.99
C LYS A 16 8.63 18.99 8.54
N THR A 17 9.78 19.57 8.22
CA THR A 17 10.09 20.06 6.87
C THR A 17 10.56 18.97 5.90
N LEU A 18 10.88 17.78 6.42
CA LEU A 18 11.35 16.62 5.64
C LEU A 18 10.30 15.50 5.53
N ALA A 19 9.14 15.66 6.16
CA ALA A 19 8.08 14.65 6.16
C ALA A 19 7.40 14.56 4.77
N ASP A 20 7.28 13.34 4.24
CA ASP A 20 6.51 13.10 3.02
C ASP A 20 5.01 12.95 3.35
N CYS A 21 4.26 14.04 3.15
CA CYS A 21 2.81 14.07 3.31
C CYS A 21 2.05 13.92 1.99
N SER A 22 2.70 13.43 0.92
CA SER A 22 2.10 13.40 -0.42
C SER A 22 0.83 12.55 -0.51
N PHE A 23 0.69 11.49 0.30
CA PHE A 23 -0.53 10.68 0.33
C PHE A 23 -1.75 11.47 0.78
N GLU A 24 -1.60 12.45 1.67
CA GLU A 24 -2.71 13.29 2.15
C GLU A 24 -3.40 14.00 0.97
N SER A 25 -2.62 14.51 0.01
CA SER A 25 -3.16 15.17 -1.20
C SER A 25 -3.87 14.21 -2.16
N LYS A 26 -3.62 12.90 -2.05
CA LYS A 26 -4.19 11.87 -2.92
C LYS A 26 -5.26 11.03 -2.23
N LYS A 27 -5.52 11.24 -0.94
CA LYS A 27 -6.40 10.39 -0.12
C LYS A 27 -7.78 10.17 -0.75
N ASP A 28 -8.31 11.16 -1.47
CA ASP A 28 -9.64 11.07 -2.05
C ASP A 28 -9.72 10.11 -3.25
N ASN A 29 -8.58 9.75 -3.85
CA ASN A 29 -8.46 8.70 -4.85
C ASN A 29 -8.43 7.29 -4.22
N TYR A 30 -8.17 7.20 -2.91
CA TYR A 30 -7.96 5.94 -2.18
C TYR A 30 -9.05 5.72 -1.13
N LYS A 31 -10.31 5.82 -1.56
CA LYS A 31 -11.51 5.64 -0.73
C LYS A 31 -11.86 4.15 -0.59
N PRO A 32 -11.81 3.55 0.63
CA PRO A 32 -12.00 2.11 0.81
C PRO A 32 -13.32 1.56 0.24
N GLU A 33 -14.37 2.38 0.23
CA GLU A 33 -15.72 2.03 -0.24
C GLU A 33 -15.81 1.78 -1.74
N VAL A 34 -14.90 2.33 -2.55
CA VAL A 34 -14.88 2.12 -4.02
C VAL A 34 -13.83 1.11 -4.48
N ALA A 35 -12.95 0.67 -3.57
CA ALA A 35 -11.77 -0.13 -3.89
C ALA A 35 -12.10 -1.45 -4.60
N ALA A 36 -13.14 -2.16 -4.14
CA ALA A 36 -13.58 -3.42 -4.73
C ALA A 36 -14.04 -3.24 -6.18
N SER A 37 -14.91 -2.25 -6.43
CA SER A 37 -15.40 -1.95 -7.79
C SER A 37 -14.29 -1.52 -8.74
N LEU A 38 -13.25 -0.86 -8.22
CA LEU A 38 -12.06 -0.52 -9.00
C LEU A 38 -11.21 -1.75 -9.35
N ALA A 39 -11.07 -2.71 -8.42
CA ALA A 39 -10.40 -3.98 -8.70
C ALA A 39 -11.13 -4.77 -9.79
N GLU A 40 -12.46 -4.86 -9.72
CA GLU A 40 -13.28 -5.50 -10.75
C GLU A 40 -13.10 -4.85 -12.12
N ARG A 41 -13.09 -3.51 -12.17
CA ARG A 41 -12.88 -2.77 -13.41
C ARG A 41 -11.48 -3.04 -13.97
N ALA A 42 -10.45 -2.92 -13.14
CA ALA A 42 -9.06 -3.17 -13.54
C ALA A 42 -8.90 -4.59 -14.10
N PHE A 43 -9.51 -5.59 -13.46
CA PHE A 43 -9.49 -6.96 -13.95
C PHE A 43 -10.17 -7.11 -15.32
N LYS A 44 -11.35 -6.51 -15.52
CA LYS A 44 -12.06 -6.51 -16.82
C LYS A 44 -11.27 -5.85 -17.95
N GLU A 45 -10.40 -4.91 -17.60
CA GLU A 45 -9.49 -4.22 -18.51
C GLU A 45 -8.16 -4.97 -18.72
N ASN A 46 -8.04 -6.22 -18.24
CA ASN A 46 -6.81 -7.02 -18.23
C ASN A 46 -5.63 -6.35 -17.50
N ASN A 47 -5.92 -5.47 -16.55
CA ASN A 47 -4.93 -4.76 -15.75
C ASN A 47 -4.85 -5.39 -14.34
N VAL A 48 -4.21 -6.55 -14.25
CA VAL A 48 -4.01 -7.26 -12.98
C VAL A 48 -2.82 -6.66 -12.23
N TYR A 49 -3.10 -6.05 -11.08
CA TYR A 49 -2.08 -5.52 -10.18
C TYR A 49 -2.54 -5.64 -8.74
N PHE A 50 -1.60 -5.47 -7.82
CA PHE A 50 -1.87 -5.45 -6.39
C PHE A 50 -1.28 -4.21 -5.73
N ILE A 51 -1.75 -3.92 -4.52
CA ILE A 51 -1.38 -2.73 -3.78
C ILE A 51 -0.63 -3.13 -2.53
N ALA A 52 0.63 -2.70 -2.44
CA ALA A 52 1.40 -2.72 -1.22
C ALA A 52 1.24 -1.37 -0.50
N VAL A 53 1.28 -1.39 0.83
CA VAL A 53 1.28 -0.18 1.65
C VAL A 53 2.62 -0.11 2.33
N ALA A 54 3.30 1.03 2.28
CA ALA A 54 4.56 1.27 2.98
C ALA A 54 4.26 2.10 4.23
N GLU A 55 3.95 1.43 5.35
CA GLU A 55 3.54 2.05 6.62
C GLU A 55 4.46 1.76 7.83
N GLY A 56 5.73 1.39 7.60
CA GLY A 56 6.66 1.01 8.65
C GLY A 56 8.04 0.63 8.12
N ILE A 57 8.70 -0.36 8.75
CA ILE A 57 10.04 -0.86 8.35
C ILE A 57 10.03 -1.46 6.93
N GLY A 58 8.90 -2.02 6.51
CA GLY A 58 8.73 -2.56 5.18
C GLY A 58 7.26 -2.52 4.76
N PRO A 59 6.98 -2.78 3.48
CA PRO A 59 5.63 -2.71 2.98
C PRO A 59 4.78 -3.88 3.48
N SER A 60 3.57 -3.58 3.93
CA SER A 60 2.52 -4.58 4.12
C SER A 60 1.80 -4.88 2.81
N ARG A 61 1.09 -6.02 2.78
CA ARG A 61 0.31 -6.50 1.65
C ARG A 61 -1.10 -6.87 2.12
N PRO A 62 -1.93 -5.89 2.50
CA PRO A 62 -3.23 -6.17 3.11
C PRO A 62 -4.13 -6.95 2.15
N GLY A 63 -4.93 -7.88 2.66
CA GLY A 63 -5.91 -8.63 1.87
C GLY A 63 -5.35 -9.69 0.94
N PHE A 64 -4.05 -9.98 1.02
CA PHE A 64 -3.40 -11.03 0.27
C PHE A 64 -3.44 -12.35 1.05
N ASP A 65 -4.63 -12.93 1.17
CA ASP A 65 -4.89 -14.11 2.02
C ASP A 65 -4.64 -15.45 1.28
N ILE A 66 -4.04 -15.41 0.08
CA ILE A 66 -3.56 -16.60 -0.64
C ILE A 66 -2.08 -16.85 -0.36
N PRO A 67 -1.58 -18.09 -0.51
CA PRO A 67 -0.15 -18.35 -0.50
C PRO A 67 0.55 -17.41 -1.48
N PHE A 68 1.30 -16.46 -0.93
CA PHE A 68 2.08 -15.53 -1.71
C PHE A 68 3.24 -16.30 -2.32
N THR A 69 3.01 -16.90 -3.49
CA THR A 69 4.06 -17.59 -4.22
C THR A 69 4.99 -16.56 -4.85
N SER A 70 6.27 -16.91 -4.97
CA SER A 70 7.24 -16.07 -5.69
C SER A 70 6.76 -15.73 -7.10
N CYS A 71 5.97 -16.62 -7.71
CA CYS A 71 5.44 -16.40 -9.04
C CYS A 71 4.45 -15.23 -9.09
N VAL A 72 3.41 -15.24 -8.24
CA VAL A 72 2.41 -14.16 -8.26
C VAL A 72 3.08 -12.81 -8.03
N PHE A 73 4.05 -12.76 -7.12
CA PHE A 73 4.83 -11.54 -6.90
C PHE A 73 5.62 -11.09 -8.14
N LYS A 74 6.34 -12.01 -8.80
CA LYS A 74 7.20 -11.69 -9.96
C LYS A 74 6.40 -11.31 -11.20
N ASN A 75 5.23 -11.93 -11.40
CA ASN A 75 4.49 -11.85 -12.65
C ASN A 75 3.33 -10.84 -12.60
N THR A 76 3.11 -10.18 -11.46
CA THR A 76 2.06 -9.16 -11.34
C THR A 76 2.65 -7.81 -10.96
N LYS A 77 2.01 -6.74 -11.43
CA LYS A 77 2.38 -5.37 -11.08
C LYS A 77 2.03 -5.08 -9.62
N TRP A 78 2.90 -4.35 -8.92
CA TRP A 78 2.65 -3.86 -7.57
C TRP A 78 2.68 -2.33 -7.54
N GLU A 79 1.58 -1.73 -7.08
CA GLU A 79 1.52 -0.31 -6.77
C GLU A 79 1.79 -0.09 -5.28
N MET A 80 2.50 0.98 -4.96
CA MET A 80 2.90 1.27 -3.58
C MET A 80 2.22 2.54 -3.07
N LEU A 81 1.51 2.42 -1.96
CA LEU A 81 0.98 3.56 -1.21
C LEU A 81 1.97 3.93 -0.10
N TRP A 82 2.54 5.13 -0.19
CA TRP A 82 3.54 5.62 0.75
C TRP A 82 2.88 6.37 1.91
N VAL A 83 2.79 5.71 3.08
CA VAL A 83 2.22 6.25 4.33
C VAL A 83 3.08 5.83 5.52
N GLY A 84 4.40 5.97 5.34
CA GLY A 84 5.45 5.37 6.16
C GLY A 84 5.94 6.24 7.31
N ALA A 85 7.10 5.86 7.87
CA ALA A 85 7.73 6.58 8.97
C ALA A 85 7.95 8.07 8.66
N ASP A 86 8.24 8.40 7.41
CA ASP A 86 8.43 9.79 6.99
C ASP A 86 7.15 10.62 7.03
N SER A 87 5.97 9.99 7.06
CA SER A 87 4.68 10.69 7.18
C SER A 87 4.15 10.75 8.62
N GLN A 88 4.90 10.29 9.62
CA GLN A 88 4.49 10.31 11.03
C GLN A 88 4.29 11.73 11.58
N TYR A 89 4.91 12.73 10.95
CA TYR A 89 4.76 14.14 11.28
C TYR A 89 3.63 14.83 10.51
N CYS A 90 2.97 14.13 9.58
CA CYS A 90 1.84 14.64 8.82
C CYS A 90 0.56 14.67 9.66
N VAL A 91 -0.33 15.60 9.32
CA VAL A 91 -1.62 15.71 10.00
C VAL A 91 -2.43 14.44 9.73
N ASN A 92 -3.07 13.90 10.78
CA ASN A 92 -3.92 12.71 10.68
C ASN A 92 -3.22 11.44 10.16
N HIS A 93 -1.91 11.28 10.39
CA HIS A 93 -1.12 10.12 9.93
C HIS A 93 -1.81 8.76 10.17
N GLU A 94 -2.29 8.49 11.39
CA GLU A 94 -2.94 7.21 11.70
C GLU A 94 -4.21 6.97 10.89
N ALA A 95 -5.00 8.03 10.63
CA ALA A 95 -6.19 7.92 9.81
C ALA A 95 -5.85 7.69 8.34
N LEU A 96 -4.84 8.37 7.81
CA LEU A 96 -4.34 8.17 6.44
C LEU A 96 -3.79 6.75 6.25
N ARG A 97 -3.04 6.26 7.23
CA ARG A 97 -2.52 4.89 7.27
C ARG A 97 -3.65 3.86 7.30
N ALA A 98 -4.65 4.06 8.17
CA ALA A 98 -5.81 3.18 8.26
C ALA A 98 -6.61 3.17 6.94
N GLN A 99 -6.77 4.33 6.30
CA GLN A 99 -7.44 4.46 5.02
C GLN A 99 -6.67 3.73 3.91
N ALA A 100 -5.37 3.95 3.77
CA ALA A 100 -4.52 3.28 2.79
C ALA A 100 -4.57 1.75 2.94
N LYS A 101 -4.47 1.25 4.17
CA LYS A 101 -4.58 -0.18 4.47
C LYS A 101 -5.95 -0.75 4.11
N SER A 102 -7.02 -0.04 4.44
CA SER A 102 -8.39 -0.48 4.16
C SER A 102 -8.68 -0.50 2.66
N TYR A 103 -8.23 0.53 1.95
CA TYR A 103 -8.29 0.59 0.48
C TYR A 103 -7.54 -0.58 -0.15
N ALA A 104 -6.26 -0.77 0.19
CA ALA A 104 -5.44 -1.85 -0.33
C ALA A 104 -6.03 -3.22 0.01
N GLN A 105 -6.54 -3.41 1.22
CA GLN A 105 -7.17 -4.66 1.62
C GLN A 105 -8.39 -5.00 0.77
N ASN A 106 -9.31 -4.04 0.60
CA ASN A 106 -10.52 -4.24 -0.18
C ASN A 106 -10.19 -4.49 -1.65
N PHE A 107 -9.27 -3.71 -2.23
CA PHE A 107 -8.81 -3.88 -3.59
C PHE A 107 -8.17 -5.27 -3.80
N ASN A 108 -7.18 -5.61 -2.97
CA ASN A 108 -6.41 -6.84 -3.12
C ASN A 108 -7.25 -8.08 -2.90
N LYS A 109 -8.18 -8.08 -1.92
CA LYS A 109 -9.08 -9.22 -1.70
C LYS A 109 -9.91 -9.52 -2.95
N THR A 110 -10.51 -8.49 -3.54
CA THR A 110 -11.29 -8.64 -4.77
C THR A 110 -10.40 -9.08 -5.94
N MET A 111 -9.24 -8.45 -6.13
CA MET A 111 -8.32 -8.83 -7.21
C MET A 111 -7.81 -10.26 -7.06
N VAL A 112 -7.48 -10.71 -5.84
CA VAL A 112 -7.08 -12.09 -5.56
C VAL A 112 -8.19 -13.07 -5.93
N GLN A 113 -9.44 -12.78 -5.53
CA GLN A 113 -10.58 -13.62 -5.87
C GLN A 113 -10.74 -13.74 -7.39
N LEU A 114 -10.68 -12.62 -8.12
CA LEU A 114 -10.82 -12.60 -9.58
C LEU A 114 -9.65 -13.31 -10.30
N ALA A 115 -8.42 -12.98 -9.90
CA ALA A 115 -7.21 -13.50 -10.54
C ALA A 115 -6.93 -14.97 -10.19
N SER A 116 -7.49 -15.50 -9.10
CA SER A 116 -7.33 -16.92 -8.73
C SER A 116 -7.77 -17.89 -9.82
N MET A 117 -8.77 -17.52 -10.62
CA MET A 117 -9.26 -18.32 -11.75
C MET A 117 -8.24 -18.39 -12.90
N GLN A 118 -7.31 -17.44 -12.98
CA GLN A 118 -6.26 -17.34 -14.00
C GLN A 118 -4.88 -17.68 -13.42
N LEU A 119 -4.82 -18.24 -12.20
CA LEU A 119 -3.56 -18.47 -11.50
C LEU A 119 -2.60 -19.37 -12.29
N SER A 120 -3.10 -20.37 -13.01
CA SER A 120 -2.27 -21.26 -13.83
C SER A 120 -1.67 -20.55 -15.06
N GLU A 121 -2.28 -19.46 -15.53
CA GLU A 121 -1.79 -18.64 -16.65
C GLU A 121 -0.77 -17.63 -16.15
N MET A 122 -1.07 -16.97 -15.02
CA MET A 122 -0.14 -16.05 -14.34
C MET A 122 1.09 -16.79 -13.79
N CYS A 123 0.92 -18.06 -13.42
CA CYS A 123 1.96 -18.91 -12.85
C CYS A 123 2.10 -20.24 -13.60
N PRO A 124 2.74 -20.24 -14.78
CA PRO A 124 2.95 -21.44 -15.58
C PRO A 124 3.73 -22.53 -14.84
N GLU A 125 4.62 -22.13 -13.92
CA GLU A 125 5.44 -23.02 -13.07
C GLU A 125 4.59 -23.92 -12.15
N LEU A 126 3.34 -23.54 -11.88
CA LEU A 126 2.40 -24.36 -11.11
C LEU A 126 1.75 -25.48 -11.95
N ARG A 127 1.88 -25.46 -13.30
CA ARG A 127 1.34 -26.51 -14.18
C ARG A 127 2.23 -27.75 -14.26
N THR A 128 3.48 -27.63 -13.84
CA THR A 128 4.52 -28.67 -13.97
C THR A 128 4.62 -29.61 -12.77
N HIS A 129 3.66 -29.54 -11.84
CA HIS A 129 3.53 -30.42 -10.67
C HIS A 129 2.13 -31.04 -10.64
#